data_AF-G5PXY5-F1
#
_entry.id   AF-G5PXY5-F1
#
_cell.length_a   1.000
_cell.length_b   1.000
_cell.length_c   1.000
_cell.angle_alpha   90.00
_cell.angle_beta   90.00
_cell.angle_gamma   90.00
#
_symmetry.space_group_name_H-M   'P 1'
#
loop_
_entity.id
_entity.type
_entity.pdbx_description
1 polymer ?
#
loop_
_entity_poly.entity_id
_entity_poly.type
_entity_poly.pdbx_seq_one_letter_code
_entity_poly.pdbx_strand_id
1 'polypeptide(L)'
;MGAIAEEFADIVVVTDDNPRTEEPRAIINDILAGMLDAGQVRVMEGRAEAVTNAIMQAKDNDVVLIAGKGHEDYQIVGTQRLDYSDRVTAARLLGVIA
;
A
#
# COMPACT_ATOMS: atom_id res chain seq x y z
N MET A 1 2.59 -9.51 9.32
CA MET A 1 3.16 -8.47 8.44
C MET A 1 3.22 -7.12 9.13
N GLY A 2 2.15 -6.69 9.83
CA GLY A 2 2.14 -5.40 10.53
C GLY A 2 3.33 -5.16 11.48
N ALA A 3 3.59 -6.09 12.40
CA ALA A 3 4.74 -6.02 13.32
C ALA A 3 6.07 -5.72 12.62
N ILE A 4 6.33 -6.39 11.49
CA ILE A 4 7.58 -6.25 10.74
C ILE A 4 7.63 -4.88 10.05
N ALA A 5 6.52 -4.42 9.47
CA ALA A 5 6.48 -3.09 8.88
C ALA A 5 6.74 -2.00 9.93
N GLU A 6 6.15 -2.15 11.11
CA GLU A 6 6.34 -1.24 12.25
C GLU A 6 7.77 -1.27 12.79
N GLU A 7 8.39 -2.45 12.90
CA GLU A 7 9.75 -2.58 13.44
C GLU A 7 10.81 -1.98 12.51
N PHE A 8 10.63 -2.07 11.19
CA PHE A 8 11.68 -1.76 10.22
C PHE A 8 11.44 -0.52 9.36
N ALA A 9 10.27 0.12 9.45
CA ALA A 9 9.98 1.36 8.71
C ALA A 9 9.63 2.51 9.66
N ASP A 10 10.09 3.71 9.33
CA ASP A 10 9.76 4.92 10.09
C ASP A 10 8.29 5.33 9.95
N ILE A 11 7.69 5.07 8.78
CA ILE A 11 6.30 5.37 8.46
C ILE A 11 5.69 4.16 7.77
N VAL A 12 4.59 3.64 8.34
CA VAL A 12 3.81 2.54 7.75
C VAL A 12 2.52 3.09 7.16
N VAL A 13 2.26 2.75 5.89
CA VAL A 13 0.97 2.98 5.22
C VAL A 13 0.34 1.63 4.89
N VAL A 14 -0.82 1.33 5.49
CA VAL A 14 -1.59 0.13 5.20
C VAL A 14 -2.71 0.48 4.23
N THR A 15 -2.79 -0.28 3.13
CA THR A 15 -3.75 -0.12 2.04
C THR A 15 -4.16 -1.48 1.47
N ASP A 16 -5.03 -1.45 0.48
CA ASP A 16 -5.54 -2.64 -0.19
C ASP A 16 -4.47 -3.26 -1.11
N ASP A 17 -4.55 -4.59 -1.26
CA ASP A 17 -3.85 -5.32 -2.32
C ASP A 17 -4.90 -6.04 -3.16
N ASN A 18 -5.14 -7.33 -2.92
CA ASN A 18 -6.18 -8.09 -3.59
C ASN A 18 -7.24 -8.51 -2.55
N PRO A 19 -8.17 -7.61 -2.16
CA PRO A 19 -9.17 -7.92 -1.14
C PRO A 19 -10.11 -9.05 -1.56
N ARG A 20 -10.25 -9.32 -2.88
CA ARG A 20 -11.15 -10.35 -3.41
C ARG A 20 -12.56 -10.14 -2.83
N THR A 21 -13.16 -11.18 -2.26
CA THR A 21 -14.52 -11.14 -1.70
C THR A 21 -14.54 -10.76 -0.22
N GLU A 22 -13.39 -10.53 0.40
CA GLU A 22 -13.29 -10.13 1.80
C GLU A 22 -13.47 -8.62 1.93
N GLU A 23 -13.99 -8.19 3.09
CA GLU A 23 -14.16 -6.79 3.40
C GLU A 23 -12.76 -6.17 3.64
N PRO A 24 -12.34 -5.15 2.85
CA PRO A 24 -10.98 -4.63 2.92
C PRO A 24 -10.56 -4.17 4.31
N ARG A 25 -11.48 -3.54 5.07
CA ARG A 25 -11.20 -3.05 6.41
C ARG A 25 -10.92 -4.17 7.40
N ALA A 26 -11.53 -5.34 7.26
CA ALA A 26 -11.24 -6.51 8.08
C ALA A 26 -9.77 -6.94 7.93
N ILE A 27 -9.26 -7.04 6.70
CA ILE A 27 -7.86 -7.39 6.42
C ILE A 27 -6.92 -6.35 7.02
N ILE A 28 -7.24 -5.07 6.86
CA ILE A 28 -6.47 -3.96 7.43
C ILE A 28 -6.42 -4.10 8.96
N ASN A 29 -7.57 -4.36 9.61
CA ASN A 29 -7.63 -4.51 11.06
C ASN A 29 -6.77 -5.69 11.54
N ASP A 30 -6.73 -6.81 10.80
CA ASP A 30 -5.88 -7.96 11.11
C ASP A 30 -4.39 -7.63 10.98
N ILE A 31 -4.01 -6.78 10.02
CA ILE A 31 -2.63 -6.27 9.89
C ILE A 31 -2.28 -5.40 11.11
N LEU A 32 -3.16 -4.48 11.49
CA LEU A 32 -2.97 -3.57 12.62
C LEU A 32 -2.92 -4.30 13.96
N ALA A 33 -3.67 -5.40 14.13
CA ALA A 33 -3.67 -6.21 15.34
C ALA A 33 -2.30 -6.82 15.67
N GLY A 34 -1.40 -6.90 14.69
CA GLY A 34 -0.02 -7.35 14.87
C GLY A 34 0.96 -6.25 15.28
N MET A 35 0.53 -5.00 15.46
CA MET A 35 1.40 -3.86 15.75
C MET A 35 1.32 -3.46 17.23
N LEU A 36 2.40 -2.88 17.77
CA LEU A 36 2.50 -2.38 19.13
C LEU A 36 1.82 -1.01 19.30
N ASP A 37 2.02 -0.10 18.34
CA ASP A 37 1.42 1.23 18.28
C ASP A 37 0.73 1.48 16.92
N ALA A 38 -0.40 0.80 16.74
CA ALA A 38 -1.25 0.98 15.57
C ALA A 38 -1.75 2.43 15.36
N GLY A 39 -1.65 3.30 16.38
CA GLY A 39 -2.04 4.71 16.29
C GLY A 39 -1.11 5.56 15.42
N GLN A 40 0.12 5.10 15.18
CA GLN A 40 1.10 5.75 14.30
C GLN A 40 0.97 5.31 12.83
N VAL A 41 0.17 4.27 12.57
CA VAL A 41 0.03 3.70 11.22
C VAL A 41 -1.02 4.46 10.42
N ARG A 42 -0.65 4.83 9.20
CA ARG A 42 -1.55 5.50 8.27
C ARG A 42 -2.36 4.45 7.54
N VAL A 43 -3.68 4.53 7.64
CA VAL A 43 -4.59 3.63 6.92
C VAL A 43 -5.24 4.39 5.79
N MET A 44 -5.10 3.89 4.57
CA MET A 44 -5.71 4.48 3.38
C MET A 44 -6.19 3.38 2.44
N GLU A 45 -7.50 3.21 2.34
CA GLU A 45 -8.13 2.36 1.31
C GLU A 45 -7.94 3.02 -0.07
N GLY A 46 -7.92 2.20 -1.11
CA GLY A 46 -7.53 2.64 -2.45
C GLY A 46 -6.01 2.63 -2.62
N ARG A 47 -5.50 1.58 -3.26
CA ARG A 47 -4.05 1.36 -3.41
C ARG A 47 -3.37 2.46 -4.21
N ALA A 48 -4.04 2.99 -5.24
CA ALA A 48 -3.52 4.09 -6.05
C ALA A 48 -3.38 5.38 -5.21
N GLU A 49 -4.38 5.68 -4.39
CA GLU A 49 -4.43 6.82 -3.50
C GLU A 49 -3.36 6.71 -2.41
N ALA A 50 -3.21 5.54 -1.79
CA ALA A 50 -2.20 5.29 -0.77
C ALA A 50 -0.77 5.44 -1.31
N VAL A 51 -0.47 4.86 -2.48
CA VAL A 51 0.83 5.02 -3.15
C VAL A 51 1.08 6.49 -3.50
N THR A 52 0.06 7.17 -4.06
CA THR A 52 0.16 8.60 -4.38
C THR A 52 0.45 9.43 -3.13
N ASN A 53 -0.28 9.18 -2.04
CA ASN A 53 -0.12 9.90 -0.79
C ASN A 53 1.26 9.69 -0.17
N ALA A 54 1.77 8.45 -0.17
CA ALA A 54 3.09 8.12 0.34
C ALA A 54 4.20 8.81 -0.46
N ILE A 55 4.16 8.73 -1.80
CA ILE A 55 5.16 9.36 -2.67
C ILE A 55 5.11 10.89 -2.55
N MET A 56 3.92 11.49 -2.55
CA MET A 56 3.77 12.95 -2.50
C MET A 56 4.14 13.57 -1.14
N GLN A 57 4.16 12.78 -0.06
CA GLN A 57 4.57 13.24 1.27
C GLN A 57 6.03 12.94 1.61
N ALA A 58 6.66 12.02 0.89
CA ALA A 58 8.06 11.70 1.05
C ALA A 58 8.93 12.92 0.71
N LYS A 59 9.97 13.14 1.51
CA LYS A 59 10.99 14.14 1.22
C LYS A 59 12.00 13.57 0.21
N ASP A 60 12.79 14.44 -0.40
CA ASP A 60 13.79 14.08 -1.42
C ASP A 60 14.80 12.99 -0.98
N ASN A 61 15.04 12.86 0.33
CA ASN A 61 15.98 11.87 0.90
C ASN A 61 15.29 10.65 1.51
N ASP A 62 13.96 10.56 1.42
CA ASP A 62 13.20 9.42 1.94
C ASP A 62 13.14 8.30 0.89
N VAL A 63 12.93 7.06 1.35
CA VAL A 63 12.70 5.90 0.47
C VAL A 63 11.30 5.37 0.73
N VAL A 64 10.50 5.24 -0.34
CA VAL A 64 9.16 4.63 -0.29
C VAL A 64 9.22 3.22 -0.88
N LEU A 65 9.02 2.21 -0.03
CA LEU A 65 8.86 0.82 -0.46
C LEU A 65 7.39 0.50 -0.73
N ILE A 66 7.03 0.18 -1.98
CA ILE A 66 5.70 -0.33 -2.34
C ILE A 66 5.78 -1.85 -2.40
N ALA A 67 5.24 -2.54 -1.40
CA ALA A 67 5.27 -3.99 -1.28
C ALA A 67 3.90 -4.64 -1.60
N GLY A 68 3.92 -5.89 -2.05
CA GLY A 68 2.72 -6.71 -2.28
C GLY A 68 2.62 -7.28 -3.70
N LYS A 69 2.59 -6.41 -4.74
CA LYS A 69 2.30 -6.85 -6.12
C LYS A 69 3.52 -7.11 -6.99
N GLY A 70 4.57 -6.30 -6.86
CA GLY A 70 5.75 -6.40 -7.73
C GLY A 70 5.42 -6.12 -9.21
N HIS A 71 5.44 -7.16 -10.06
CA HIS A 71 5.13 -7.03 -11.49
C HIS A 71 3.67 -7.29 -11.84
N GLU A 72 2.84 -7.71 -10.87
CA GLU A 72 1.41 -7.87 -11.08
C GLU A 72 0.75 -6.53 -11.44
N ASP A 73 0.01 -6.53 -12.54
CA ASP A 73 -0.60 -5.35 -13.18
C ASP A 73 -2.12 -5.30 -13.00
N TYR A 74 -2.60 -5.90 -11.91
CA TYR A 74 -4.01 -5.93 -11.59
C TYR A 74 -4.30 -5.82 -10.09
N GLN A 75 -5.55 -5.48 -9.81
CA GLN A 75 -6.15 -5.55 -8.49
C GLN A 75 -7.43 -6.40 -8.52
N ILE A 76 -7.55 -7.37 -7.63
CA ILE A 76 -8.75 -8.21 -7.54
C ILE A 76 -9.70 -7.65 -6.49
N VAL A 77 -10.87 -7.16 -6.94
CA VAL A 77 -11.95 -6.65 -6.10
C VAL A 77 -13.22 -7.43 -6.39
N GLY A 78 -13.77 -8.09 -5.37
CA GLY A 78 -14.78 -9.13 -5.53
C GLY A 78 -14.22 -10.29 -6.36
N THR A 79 -14.87 -10.53 -7.51
CA THR A 79 -14.45 -11.50 -8.53
C THR A 79 -13.88 -10.83 -9.77
N GLN A 80 -13.72 -9.51 -9.76
CA GLN A 80 -13.25 -8.73 -10.90
C GLN A 80 -11.74 -8.49 -10.81
N ARG A 81 -11.06 -8.59 -11.95
CA ARG A 81 -9.68 -8.18 -12.13
C ARG A 81 -9.68 -6.79 -12.75
N LEU A 82 -9.34 -5.78 -11.96
CA LEU A 82 -9.22 -4.38 -12.38
C LEU A 82 -7.79 -4.09 -12.82
N ASP A 83 -7.60 -3.29 -13.86
CA ASP A 83 -6.26 -2.89 -14.33
C ASP A 83 -5.61 -1.94 -13.33
N TYR A 84 -4.46 -2.34 -12.76
CA TYR A 84 -3.72 -1.54 -11.80
C TYR A 84 -2.28 -2.02 -11.65
N SER A 85 -1.29 -1.14 -11.80
CA SER A 85 0.11 -1.48 -11.58
C SER A 85 0.79 -0.49 -10.64
N ASP A 86 1.47 -1.01 -9.61
CA ASP A 86 2.33 -0.22 -8.71
C ASP A 86 3.43 0.49 -9.51
N ARG A 87 4.06 -0.24 -10.45
CA ARG A 87 5.16 0.28 -11.28
C ARG A 87 4.72 1.47 -12.13
N VAL A 88 3.58 1.34 -12.82
CA VAL A 88 3.03 2.41 -13.66
C VAL A 88 2.61 3.61 -12.81
N THR A 89 1.97 3.36 -11.68
CA THR A 89 1.57 4.42 -10.73
C THR A 89 2.78 5.21 -10.24
N ALA A 90 3.81 4.51 -9.72
CA ALA A 90 5.03 5.15 -9.22
C ALA A 90 5.78 5.89 -10.33
N ALA A 91 5.96 5.27 -11.49
CA ALA A 91 6.66 5.89 -12.61
C ALA A 91 5.97 7.18 -13.07
N ARG A 92 4.64 7.19 -13.16
CA ARG A 92 3.85 8.38 -13.51
C ARG A 92 4.04 9.51 -12.51
N LEU A 93 4.04 9.20 -11.21
CA LEU A 93 4.21 10.20 -10.14
C LEU A 93 5.63 10.80 -10.12
N LEU A 94 6.62 9.99 -10.47
CA LEU A 94 8.03 10.41 -10.54
C LEU A 94 8.43 10.99 -11.91
N GLY A 95 7.52 11.02 -12.89
CA GLY A 95 7.80 11.54 -14.24
C GLY A 95 8.74 10.67 -15.07
N VAL A 96 8.75 9.35 -14.83
CA VAL A 96 9.61 8.36 -15.53
C VAL A 96 8.76 7.28 -16.21
N ILE A 97 9.43 6.38 -16.95
CA ILE A 97 8.78 5.24 -17.63
C ILE A 97 8.94 3.99 -16.75
N ALA A 98 7.86 3.20 -16.66
CA ALA A 98 7.79 1.98 -15.85
C ALA A 98 8.49 0.78 -16.50
#